data_AF-A0A0G1CWU9-F1
#
_entry.id   AF-A0A0G1CWU9-F1
#
_cell.length_a   1.000
_cell.length_b   1.000
_cell.length_c   1.000
_cell.angle_alpha   90.00
_cell.angle_beta   90.00
_cell.angle_gamma   90.00
#
_symmetry.space_group_name_H-M   'P 1'
#
loop_
_entity.id
_entity.type
_entity.pdbx_description
1 polymer ?
#
loop_
_entity_poly.entity_id
_entity_poly.type
_entity_poly.pdbx_seq_one_letter_code
_entity_poly.pdbx_strand_id
1 'polypeptide(L)'
;MVESGDTLSSIAKQFNISLDTLLWANDLSSSSLLKIGQKLVILPTSGVIYHVKNGDTLSGIATTYKSTTEKITVFNNLSAEGDIYTGDILIVPDGIMPPVVVYAPPLVPLASSYFICPIAAPCRITPLISVTANAASRFTPPRPAKF
;
A
#
# COMPACT_ATOMS: atom_id res chain seq x y z
N MET A 1 -24.49 8.10 14.43
CA MET A 1 -23.80 7.23 15.42
C MET A 1 -24.48 5.88 15.34
N VAL A 2 -23.78 4.78 15.65
CA VAL A 2 -24.36 3.44 15.59
C VAL A 2 -25.30 3.21 16.78
N GLU A 3 -26.51 2.74 16.52
CA GLU A 3 -27.53 2.43 17.53
C GLU A 3 -27.69 0.90 17.74
N SER A 4 -28.47 0.52 18.75
CA SER A 4 -28.74 -0.89 19.03
C SER A 4 -29.58 -1.50 17.92
N GLY A 5 -29.08 -2.59 17.32
CA GLY A 5 -29.74 -3.27 16.19
C GLY A 5 -29.24 -2.83 14.81
N ASP A 6 -28.38 -1.82 14.75
CA ASP A 6 -27.72 -1.44 13.51
C ASP A 6 -26.72 -2.50 13.05
N THR A 7 -26.72 -2.76 11.75
CA THR A 7 -25.74 -3.59 11.07
C THR A 7 -25.05 -2.77 10.00
N LEU A 8 -23.83 -3.14 9.62
CA LEU A 8 -23.13 -2.50 8.50
C LEU A 8 -23.98 -2.50 7.23
N SER A 9 -24.72 -3.58 6.98
CA SER A 9 -25.60 -3.72 5.81
C SER A 9 -26.84 -2.83 5.88
N SER A 10 -27.47 -2.67 7.07
CA SER A 10 -28.63 -1.77 7.21
C SER A 10 -28.22 -0.31 7.08
N ILE A 11 -27.08 0.07 7.66
CA ILE A 11 -26.51 1.41 7.54
C ILE A 11 -26.18 1.70 6.07
N ALA A 12 -25.42 0.83 5.39
CA ALA A 12 -25.06 1.04 3.99
C ALA A 12 -26.30 1.23 3.08
N LYS A 13 -27.35 0.42 3.29
CA LYS A 13 -28.63 0.56 2.58
C LYS A 13 -29.36 1.87 2.88
N GLN A 14 -29.36 2.31 4.14
CA GLN A 14 -30.02 3.55 4.55
C GLN A 14 -29.39 4.77 3.86
N PHE A 15 -28.06 4.77 3.71
CA PHE A 15 -27.32 5.84 3.04
C PHE A 15 -27.12 5.61 1.54
N ASN A 16 -27.70 4.54 0.98
CA ASN A 16 -27.60 4.17 -0.43
C ASN A 16 -26.15 4.09 -0.94
N ILE A 17 -25.25 3.56 -0.11
CA ILE A 17 -23.84 3.31 -0.45
C ILE A 17 -23.54 1.81 -0.47
N SER A 18 -22.46 1.42 -1.15
CA SER A 18 -22.00 0.04 -1.10
C SER A 18 -21.47 -0.31 0.29
N LEU A 19 -21.67 -1.58 0.71
CA LEU A 19 -21.12 -2.09 1.96
C LEU A 19 -19.60 -1.93 2.00
N ASP A 20 -18.94 -2.21 0.88
CA ASP A 20 -17.50 -2.09 0.72
C ASP A 20 -17.03 -0.64 0.92
N THR A 21 -17.77 0.35 0.38
CA THR A 21 -17.48 1.78 0.60
C THR A 21 -17.46 2.11 2.09
N LEU A 22 -18.46 1.64 2.83
CA LEU A 22 -18.56 1.88 4.28
C LEU A 22 -17.40 1.22 5.04
N LEU A 23 -17.02 0.01 4.64
CA LEU A 23 -15.89 -0.71 5.22
C LEU A 23 -14.56 0.02 4.98
N TRP A 24 -14.27 0.36 3.72
CA TRP A 24 -13.04 1.04 3.33
C TRP A 24 -12.90 2.43 3.95
N ALA A 25 -13.99 3.18 4.07
CA ALA A 25 -13.97 4.52 4.68
C ALA A 25 -13.69 4.52 6.20
N ASN A 26 -13.82 3.37 6.86
CA ASN A 26 -13.68 3.24 8.32
C ASN A 26 -12.59 2.24 8.72
N ASP A 27 -11.77 1.79 7.77
CA ASP A 27 -10.76 0.74 7.98
C ASP A 27 -11.34 -0.53 8.63
N LEU A 28 -12.58 -0.88 8.27
CA LEU A 28 -13.28 -2.05 8.80
C LEU A 28 -13.17 -3.22 7.82
N SER A 29 -13.16 -4.43 8.38
CA SER A 29 -13.33 -5.68 7.65
C SER A 29 -14.77 -6.19 7.70
N SER A 30 -15.13 -7.11 6.81
CA SER A 30 -16.43 -7.80 6.86
C SER A 30 -16.67 -8.58 8.17
N SER A 31 -15.60 -8.91 8.90
CA SER A 31 -15.65 -9.56 10.22
C SER A 31 -15.66 -8.58 11.40
N SER A 32 -15.59 -7.28 11.15
CA SER A 32 -15.53 -6.27 12.20
C SER A 32 -16.88 -6.14 12.91
N LEU A 33 -16.86 -6.17 14.25
CA LEU A 33 -18.05 -5.98 15.09
C LEU A 33 -18.27 -4.50 15.37
N LEU A 34 -19.50 -4.04 15.15
CA LEU A 34 -19.91 -2.67 15.49
C LEU A 34 -20.12 -2.52 16.99
N LYS A 35 -19.67 -1.39 17.54
CA LYS A 35 -19.95 -1.00 18.92
C LYS A 35 -21.05 0.05 18.94
N ILE A 36 -21.97 -0.08 19.90
CA ILE A 36 -23.01 0.93 20.13
C ILE A 36 -22.34 2.28 20.47
N GLY A 37 -22.80 3.36 19.84
CA GLY A 37 -22.22 4.69 19.96
C GLY A 37 -20.99 4.94 19.09
N GLN A 38 -20.53 3.95 18.30
CA GLN A 38 -19.43 4.13 17.36
C GLN A 38 -19.79 5.20 16.31
N LYS A 39 -18.82 6.05 15.99
CA LYS A 39 -18.92 7.01 14.90
C LYS A 39 -18.36 6.34 13.64
N LEU A 40 -19.14 6.36 12.58
CA LEU A 40 -18.73 5.89 11.26
C LEU A 40 -18.66 7.10 10.33
N VAL A 41 -17.62 7.14 9.51
CA VAL A 41 -17.48 8.02 8.37
C VAL A 41 -18.33 7.46 7.25
N ILE A 42 -19.30 8.25 6.79
CA ILE A 42 -20.23 7.86 5.73
C ILE A 42 -19.98 8.79 4.56
N LEU A 43 -19.65 8.20 3.41
CA LEU A 43 -19.46 8.94 2.19
C LEU A 43 -20.81 9.36 1.58
N PRO A 44 -20.85 10.51 0.89
CA PRO A 44 -22.03 10.95 0.13
C PRO A 44 -22.35 10.06 -1.09
N THR A 45 -21.39 9.25 -1.56
CA THR A 45 -21.57 8.35 -2.70
C THR A 45 -20.79 7.05 -2.49
N SER A 46 -21.14 6.02 -3.25
CA SER A 46 -20.35 4.79 -3.32
C SER A 46 -18.99 5.09 -3.95
N GLY A 47 -17.90 4.65 -3.32
CA GLY A 47 -16.54 4.94 -3.78
C GLY A 47 -15.47 4.77 -2.71
N VAL A 48 -14.34 5.45 -2.90
CA VAL A 48 -13.20 5.39 -1.98
C VAL A 48 -12.72 6.79 -1.63
N ILE A 49 -12.34 7.02 -0.37
CA ILE A 49 -11.61 8.22 0.04
C ILE A 49 -10.12 7.97 -0.24
N TYR A 50 -9.51 8.87 -1.00
CA TYR A 50 -8.10 8.81 -1.33
C TYR A 50 -7.37 10.06 -0.85
N HIS A 51 -6.20 9.84 -0.25
CA HIS A 51 -5.27 10.90 0.10
C HIS A 51 -4.18 10.98 -0.95
N VAL A 52 -4.10 12.12 -1.64
CA VAL A 52 -3.14 12.34 -2.73
C VAL A 52 -1.72 12.32 -2.18
N LYS A 53 -0.86 11.49 -2.80
CA LYS A 53 0.56 11.36 -2.46
C LYS A 53 1.42 12.09 -3.48
N ASN A 54 2.67 12.33 -3.12
CA ASN A 54 3.63 12.98 -4.01
C ASN A 54 3.86 12.12 -5.26
N GLY A 55 3.69 12.72 -6.43
CA GLY A 55 3.82 12.05 -7.73
C GLY A 55 2.54 11.37 -8.25
N ASP A 56 1.43 11.46 -7.51
CA ASP A 56 0.15 10.97 -8.00
C ASP A 56 -0.38 11.87 -9.13
N THR A 57 -1.11 11.24 -10.05
CA THR A 57 -1.84 11.92 -11.11
C THR A 57 -3.29 11.47 -11.08
N LEU A 58 -4.22 12.35 -11.47
CA LEU A 58 -5.64 11.98 -11.54
C LEU A 58 -5.88 10.74 -12.42
N SER A 59 -5.19 10.65 -13.55
CA SER A 59 -5.29 9.49 -14.46
C SER A 59 -4.80 8.19 -13.79
N GLY A 60 -3.69 8.26 -13.05
CA GLY A 60 -3.17 7.12 -12.29
C GLY A 60 -4.16 6.66 -11.22
N ILE A 61 -4.68 7.60 -10.42
CA ILE A 61 -5.67 7.32 -9.37
C ILE A 61 -6.94 6.70 -10.00
N ALA A 62 -7.48 7.32 -11.04
CA ALA A 62 -8.67 6.81 -11.73
C ALA A 62 -8.47 5.36 -12.21
N THR A 63 -7.31 5.08 -12.80
CA THR A 63 -6.95 3.73 -13.28
C THR A 63 -6.84 2.73 -12.12
N THR A 64 -6.14 3.09 -11.04
CA THR A 64 -5.94 2.23 -9.87
C THR A 64 -7.27 1.86 -9.21
N TYR A 65 -8.18 2.81 -9.09
CA TYR A 65 -9.49 2.62 -8.46
C TYR A 65 -10.60 2.22 -9.45
N LYS A 66 -10.27 2.01 -10.73
CA LYS A 66 -11.22 1.72 -11.82
C LYS A 66 -12.38 2.73 -11.93
N SER A 67 -12.10 3.99 -11.66
CA SER A 67 -13.02 5.13 -11.83
C SER A 67 -12.67 5.93 -13.09
N THR A 68 -13.40 7.01 -13.34
CA THR A 68 -13.20 7.89 -14.50
C THR A 68 -12.80 9.29 -14.06
N THR A 69 -11.85 9.90 -14.77
CA THR A 69 -11.32 11.24 -14.48
C THR A 69 -12.40 12.31 -14.43
N GLU A 70 -13.39 12.22 -15.31
CA GLU A 70 -14.51 13.18 -15.38
C GLU A 70 -15.39 13.07 -14.15
N LYS A 71 -15.62 11.84 -13.65
CA LYS A 71 -16.41 11.64 -12.42
C LYS A 71 -15.67 12.21 -11.22
N ILE A 72 -14.37 11.98 -11.11
CA ILE A 72 -13.56 12.47 -9.99
C ILE A 72 -13.50 14.01 -10.00
N THR A 73 -13.27 14.62 -11.16
CA THR A 73 -13.20 16.09 -11.29
C THR A 73 -14.54 16.76 -10.96
N VAL A 74 -15.64 16.27 -11.55
CA VAL A 74 -16.99 16.79 -11.28
C VAL A 74 -17.37 16.61 -9.81
N PHE A 75 -17.07 15.45 -9.22
CA PHE A 75 -17.47 15.17 -7.84
C PHE A 75 -16.67 15.99 -6.81
N ASN A 76 -15.37 16.21 -7.06
CA ASN A 76 -14.50 16.96 -6.15
C ASN A 76 -14.41 18.45 -6.49
N ASN A 77 -15.24 18.95 -7.42
CA ASN A 77 -15.20 20.34 -7.92
C ASN A 77 -13.80 20.78 -8.36
N LEU A 78 -13.03 19.87 -8.97
CA LEU A 78 -11.71 20.20 -9.51
C LEU A 78 -11.86 21.01 -10.80
N SER A 79 -10.83 21.81 -11.10
CA SER A 79 -10.76 22.51 -12.40
C SER A 79 -10.72 21.51 -13.55
N ALA A 80 -11.07 21.96 -14.76
CA ALA A 80 -11.04 21.11 -15.95
C ALA A 80 -9.67 20.47 -16.22
N GLU A 81 -8.59 21.15 -15.79
CA GLU A 81 -7.21 20.67 -15.87
C GLU A 81 -6.90 19.56 -14.86
N GLY A 82 -7.71 19.43 -13.81
CA GLY A 82 -7.59 18.34 -12.84
C GLY A 82 -6.34 18.43 -11.96
N ASP A 83 -5.89 19.64 -11.65
CA ASP A 83 -4.74 19.85 -10.77
C ASP A 83 -5.05 19.33 -9.36
N ILE A 84 -4.19 18.44 -8.86
CA ILE A 84 -4.27 17.87 -7.52
C ILE A 84 -2.95 18.12 -6.79
N TYR A 85 -3.03 18.40 -5.50
CA TYR A 85 -1.88 18.65 -4.66
C TYR A 85 -1.69 17.53 -3.65
N THR A 86 -0.43 17.29 -3.27
CA THR A 86 -0.12 16.30 -2.24
C THR A 86 -0.78 16.70 -0.92
N GLY A 87 -1.49 15.75 -0.30
CA GLY A 87 -2.26 15.98 0.92
C GLY A 87 -3.75 16.23 0.69
N ASP A 88 -4.18 16.45 -0.56
CA ASP A 88 -5.59 16.61 -0.88
C ASP A 88 -6.38 15.34 -0.58
N ILE A 89 -7.62 15.52 -0.12
CA ILE A 89 -8.57 14.44 0.12
C ILE A 89 -9.53 14.42 -1.06
N LEU A 90 -9.47 13.35 -1.83
CA LEU A 90 -10.32 13.12 -2.98
C LEU A 90 -11.31 12.01 -2.69
N ILE A 91 -12.56 12.21 -3.09
CA ILE A 91 -13.56 11.16 -3.14
C ILE A 91 -13.56 10.60 -4.56
N VAL A 92 -13.27 9.31 -4.70
CA VAL A 92 -13.27 8.60 -5.98
C VAL A 92 -14.63 7.90 -6.14
N PRO A 93 -15.60 8.52 -6.83
CA PRO A 93 -16.92 7.92 -7.03
C PRO A 93 -16.82 6.64 -7.87
N ASP A 94 -17.62 5.64 -7.52
CA ASP A 94 -17.62 4.28 -8.09
C ASP A 94 -16.26 3.58 -8.04
N GLY A 95 -15.30 4.14 -7.30
CA GLY A 95 -13.98 3.57 -7.14
C GLY A 95 -14.05 2.26 -6.36
N ILE A 96 -13.27 1.28 -6.77
CA ILE A 96 -13.06 0.06 -6.01
C ILE A 96 -11.65 0.06 -5.43
N MET A 97 -11.53 -0.27 -4.15
CA MET A 97 -10.21 -0.35 -3.53
C MET A 97 -9.43 -1.53 -4.15
N PRO A 98 -8.23 -1.30 -4.71
CA PRO A 98 -7.45 -2.39 -5.27
C PRO A 98 -7.08 -3.39 -4.17
N PRO A 99 -7.04 -4.71 -4.49
CA PRO A 99 -6.61 -5.70 -3.53
C PRO A 99 -5.15 -5.44 -3.13
N VAL A 100 -4.86 -5.59 -1.84
CA VAL A 100 -3.48 -5.50 -1.35
C VAL A 100 -2.68 -6.64 -1.96
N VAL A 101 -1.77 -6.30 -2.88
CA VAL A 101 -0.80 -7.25 -3.43
C VAL A 101 0.20 -7.59 -2.33
N VAL A 102 0.01 -8.74 -1.69
CA VAL A 102 1.00 -9.31 -0.77
C VAL A 102 2.12 -9.90 -1.62
N TYR A 103 3.19 -9.12 -1.84
CA TYR A 103 4.39 -9.66 -2.44
C TYR A 103 5.01 -10.66 -1.46
N ALA A 104 4.87 -11.96 -1.75
CA ALA A 104 5.66 -12.96 -1.05
C ALA A 104 7.13 -12.62 -1.28
N PRO A 105 7.97 -12.54 -0.23
CA PRO A 105 9.39 -12.37 -0.43
C PRO A 105 9.87 -13.51 -1.33
N PRO A 106 10.77 -13.25 -2.30
CA PRO A 106 11.33 -14.31 -3.11
C PRO A 106 11.93 -15.35 -2.18
N LEU A 107 11.59 -16.62 -2.38
CA LEU A 107 12.24 -17.72 -1.68
C LEU A 107 13.71 -17.70 -2.08
N VAL A 108 14.54 -17.07 -1.27
CA VAL A 108 15.99 -17.19 -1.38
C VAL A 108 16.32 -18.63 -1.00
N PRO A 109 16.79 -19.49 -1.94
CA PRO A 109 17.23 -20.81 -1.58
C PRO A 109 18.35 -20.64 -0.56
N LEU A 110 18.20 -21.25 0.60
CA LEU A 110 19.34 -21.45 1.50
C LEU A 110 20.35 -22.25 0.68
N ALA A 111 21.47 -21.62 0.33
CA ALA A 111 22.54 -22.35 -0.34
C ALA A 111 22.86 -23.60 0.49
N SER A 112 22.97 -24.75 -0.17
CA SER A 112 23.26 -26.05 0.47
C SER A 112 24.58 -26.05 1.27
N SER A 113 25.38 -24.99 1.15
CA SER A 113 26.62 -24.75 1.87
C SER A 113 26.46 -23.98 3.19
N TYR A 114 25.26 -23.52 3.55
CA TYR A 114 25.04 -22.91 4.86
C TYR A 114 24.93 -24.00 5.93
N PHE A 115 26.06 -24.31 6.58
CA PHE A 115 26.05 -24.93 7.90
C PHE A 115 25.50 -23.90 8.91
N ILE A 116 24.24 -24.07 9.33
CA ILE A 116 23.78 -23.49 10.59
C ILE A 116 24.54 -24.25 11.68
N CYS A 117 25.69 -23.73 12.08
CA CYS A 117 26.42 -24.25 13.21
C CYS A 117 25.67 -23.83 14.49
N PRO A 118 25.16 -24.76 15.31
CA PRO A 118 24.70 -24.42 16.64
C PRO A 118 25.95 -24.11 17.48
N ILE A 119 26.43 -22.88 17.42
CA ILE A 119 27.53 -22.46 18.30
C ILE A 119 26.97 -22.19 19.70
N ALA A 120 27.37 -23.02 20.66
CA ALA A 120 27.71 -22.45 21.96
C ALA A 120 28.84 -21.45 21.71
N ALA A 121 28.64 -20.20 22.11
CA ALA A 121 29.56 -19.09 21.83
C ALA A 121 31.02 -19.38 22.25
N PRO A 122 32.04 -18.73 21.64
CA PRO A 122 31.98 -17.72 20.58
C PRO A 122 32.88 -18.08 19.37
N CYS A 123 32.32 -18.42 18.20
CA CYS A 123 33.15 -18.53 16.98
C CYS A 123 33.14 -17.24 16.17
N ARG A 124 34.34 -16.69 15.95
CA ARG A 124 34.62 -15.67 14.93
C ARG A 124 34.62 -16.33 13.56
N ILE A 125 33.85 -15.79 12.63
CA ILE A 125 33.81 -16.23 11.24
C ILE A 125 34.92 -15.49 10.48
N THR A 126 35.90 -16.21 9.95
CA THR A 126 36.77 -15.72 8.87
C THR A 126 36.54 -16.56 7.61
N PRO A 127 36.47 -15.93 6.43
CA PRO A 127 36.23 -16.66 5.18
C PRO A 127 37.41 -17.58 4.84
N LEU A 128 37.11 -18.82 4.45
CA LEU A 128 38.09 -19.76 3.91
C LEU A 128 38.48 -19.31 2.49
N ILE A 129 39.71 -18.81 2.36
CA ILE A 129 40.34 -18.58 1.07
C ILE A 129 40.64 -19.94 0.44
N SER A 130 39.95 -20.27 -0.66
CA SER A 130 40.35 -21.37 -1.52
C SER A 130 41.69 -21.05 -2.16
N VAL A 131 42.74 -21.74 -1.70
CA VAL A 131 44.06 -21.70 -2.31
C VAL A 131 44.04 -22.51 -3.59
N THR A 132 44.01 -21.84 -4.74
CA THR A 132 44.63 -22.35 -5.96
C THR A 132 45.59 -21.29 -6.48
N ALA A 133 46.88 -21.62 -6.44
CA ALA A 133 47.95 -20.80 -6.93
C ALA A 133 47.89 -20.69 -8.46
N ASN A 134 47.88 -19.47 -9.02
CA ASN A 134 48.89 -19.08 -10.01
C ASN A 134 48.93 -17.57 -10.30
N ALA A 135 50.16 -17.03 -10.26
CA ALA A 135 50.75 -15.95 -11.03
C ALA A 135 50.12 -14.53 -11.11
N ALA A 136 50.89 -13.59 -10.54
CA ALA A 136 51.28 -12.29 -11.09
C ALA A 136 50.27 -11.10 -11.17
N SER A 137 50.24 -10.33 -10.07
CA SER A 137 50.59 -8.90 -10.02
C SER A 137 50.18 -8.00 -11.22
N ARG A 138 49.22 -7.09 -10.98
CA ARG A 138 49.50 -5.63 -10.90
C ARG A 138 48.27 -4.88 -10.34
N PHE A 139 48.50 -4.22 -9.21
CA PHE A 139 47.58 -3.34 -8.51
C PHE A 139 47.76 -1.91 -9.07
N THR A 140 46.71 -1.26 -9.57
CA THR A 140 46.69 0.20 -9.79
C THR A 140 45.34 0.77 -9.33
N PRO A 141 45.30 1.57 -8.25
CA PRO A 141 44.16 2.45 -7.95
C PRO A 141 44.40 3.84 -8.58
N PRO A 142 43.52 4.85 -8.42
CA PRO A 142 42.05 4.90 -8.36
C PRO A 142 41.50 6.01 -9.33
N ARG A 143 40.20 6.33 -9.27
CA ARG A 143 39.76 7.72 -9.56
C ARG A 143 38.53 8.11 -8.72
N PRO A 144 38.58 9.20 -7.94
CA PRO A 144 37.40 9.74 -7.25
C PRO A 144 36.52 10.57 -8.20
N ALA A 145 35.22 10.59 -7.87
CA ALA A 145 34.17 11.35 -8.55
C ALA A 145 34.36 12.87 -8.40
N LYS A 146 34.00 13.62 -9.42
CA LYS A 146 33.85 15.09 -9.35
C LYS A 146 32.40 15.44 -9.03
N PHE A 147 32.24 16.46 -8.19
CA PHE A 147 31.01 17.23 -7.98
C PHE A 147 30.60 17.99 -9.24
#